data_AF-A0A2N9JFR2-F1
#
_entry.id   AF-A0A2N9JFR2-F1
#
_cell.length_a   1.000
_cell.length_b   1.000
_cell.length_c   1.000
_cell.angle_alpha   90.00
_cell.angle_beta   90.00
_cell.angle_gamma   90.00
#
_symmetry.space_group_name_H-M   'P 1'
#
loop_
_entity.id
_entity.type
_entity.pdbx_description
1 polymer ?
#
loop_
_entity_poly.entity_id
_entity_poly.type
_entity_poly.pdbx_seq_one_letter_code
_entity_poly.pdbx_strand_id
1 'polypeptide(L)' 'MRTTVDLPPAAHARVREPAATRGQSMSAVIADLTLQGLARLNVDVVYSRDSRSGLPVISIGAPVTSTDVAAALDDE' A
#
# COMPACT_ATOMS: atom_id res chain seq x y z
N MET A 1 -2.60 17.84 -11.30
CA MET A 1 -2.71 19.17 -10.65
C MET A 1 -1.50 19.38 -9.74
N ARG A 2 -0.97 20.59 -9.60
CA ARG A 2 0.06 20.89 -8.59
C ARG A 2 -0.62 21.40 -7.32
N THR A 3 -0.31 20.78 -6.19
CA THR A 3 -0.85 21.13 -4.88
C THR A 3 0.31 21.37 -3.94
N THR A 4 0.29 22.50 -3.22
CA THR A 4 1.23 22.78 -2.14
C THR A 4 0.64 22.23 -0.85
N VAL A 5 1.43 21.50 -0.08
CA VAL A 5 1.03 20.91 1.19
C VAL A 5 2.09 21.22 2.25
N ASP A 6 1.66 21.56 3.45
CA ASP A 6 2.55 21.76 4.58
C ASP A 6 2.87 20.42 5.24
N LEU A 7 4.15 20.12 5.39
CA LEU A 7 4.62 18.92 6.09
C LEU A 7 5.17 19.29 7.47
N PRO A 8 4.68 18.67 8.55
CA PRO A 8 5.33 18.76 9.85
C PRO A 8 6.81 18.34 9.75
N PRO A 9 7.72 18.91 10.57
CA PRO A 9 9.17 18.65 10.46
C PRO A 9 9.52 17.16 10.47
N ALA A 10 8.83 16.36 11.30
CA ALA A 10 9.02 14.91 11.37
C ALA A 10 8.64 14.20 10.06
N ALA A 11 7.55 14.62 9.41
CA ALA A 11 7.14 14.06 8.12
C ALA A 11 8.10 14.47 7.00
N HIS A 12 8.51 15.74 6.98
CA HIS A 12 9.51 16.24 6.04
C HIS A 12 10.83 15.44 6.14
N ALA A 13 11.33 15.21 7.35
CA ALA A 13 12.54 14.41 7.58
C ALA A 13 12.40 12.97 7.05
N ARG A 14 11.26 12.32 7.33
CA ARG A 14 10.98 10.95 6.88
C ARG A 14 10.82 10.80 5.37
N VAL A 15 10.36 11.83 4.67
CA VAL A 15 10.24 11.81 3.20
C VAL A 15 11.58 12.09 2.53
N ARG A 16 12.40 12.96 3.14
CA ARG A 16 13.69 13.38 2.58
C ARG A 16 14.66 12.21 2.40
N GLU A 17 14.71 11.28 3.35
CA GLU A 17 15.60 10.12 3.28
C GLU A 17 15.27 9.20 2.09
N PRO A 18 14.04 8.68 1.91
CA PRO A 18 13.66 7.89 0.74
C PRO A 18 13.86 8.63 -0.58
N ALA A 19 13.57 9.94 -0.63
CA ALA A 19 13.78 10.75 -1.82
C ALA A 19 15.27 10.77 -2.23
N ALA A 20 16.16 10.97 -1.26
CA ALA A 20 17.60 10.93 -1.49
C ALA A 20 18.08 9.53 -1.92
N THR A 21 17.66 8.48 -1.19
CA THR A 21 18.06 7.10 -1.48
C THR A 21 17.58 6.61 -2.85
N ARG A 22 16.38 7.03 -3.28
CA ARG A 22 15.78 6.62 -4.55
C ARG A 22 16.14 7.53 -5.73
N GLY A 23 16.85 8.64 -5.48
CA GLY A 23 17.12 9.65 -6.51
C GLY A 23 15.85 10.31 -7.08
N GLN A 24 14.80 10.42 -6.27
CA GLN A 24 13.49 10.94 -6.67
C GLN A 24 13.21 12.29 -6.01
N SER A 25 12.34 13.10 -6.61
CA SER A 25 11.89 14.34 -5.97
C SER A 25 11.02 14.05 -4.75
N MET A 26 11.06 14.92 -3.74
CA MET A 26 10.19 14.79 -2.56
C MET A 26 8.71 14.74 -2.93
N SER A 27 8.28 15.54 -3.92
CA SER A 27 6.89 15.52 -4.40
C SER A 27 6.49 14.16 -4.99
N ALA A 28 7.40 13.47 -5.67
CA ALA A 28 7.11 12.14 -6.22
C ALA A 28 6.96 11.10 -5.11
N VAL A 29 7.84 11.13 -4.11
CA VAL A 29 7.76 10.24 -2.94
C VAL A 29 6.50 10.50 -2.11
N ILE A 30 6.13 11.77 -1.89
CA ILE A 30 4.90 12.14 -1.17
C ILE A 30 3.67 11.63 -1.93
N ALA A 31 3.63 11.80 -3.24
CA ALA A 31 2.52 11.33 -4.07
C ALA A 31 2.35 9.80 -3.97
N ASP A 32 3.45 9.04 -4.12
CA ASP A 32 3.44 7.57 -4.01
C ASP A 32 2.96 7.12 -2.62
N LEU A 33 3.54 7.66 -1.54
CA LEU A 33 3.14 7.33 -0.18
C LEU A 33 1.68 7.71 0.13
N THR A 34 1.20 8.82 -0.43
CA THR A 34 -0.20 9.25 -0.27
C THR A 34 -1.13 8.26 -0.95
N LEU A 35 -0.84 7.87 -2.19
CA LEU A 35 -1.65 6.88 -2.91
C LEU A 35 -1.66 5.53 -2.18
N GLN A 36 -0.50 5.07 -1.69
CA GLN A 36 -0.40 3.85 -0.88
C GLN A 36 -1.19 3.95 0.43
N GLY A 37 -1.13 5.10 1.12
CA GLY A 37 -1.89 5.35 2.34
C GLY A 37 -3.40 5.34 2.08
N LEU A 38 -3.86 6.05 1.05
CA LEU A 38 -5.28 6.10 0.66
C LEU A 38 -5.79 4.73 0.21
N ALA A 39 -5.00 3.96 -0.54
CA ALA A 39 -5.37 2.60 -0.94
C ALA A 39 -5.59 1.69 0.29
N ARG A 40 -4.80 1.85 1.35
CA ARG A 40 -4.96 1.10 2.61
C ARG A 40 -6.19 1.52 3.41
N LEU A 41 -6.61 2.79 3.34
CA LEU A 41 -7.83 3.26 4.03
C LEU A 41 -9.11 2.63 3.46
N ASN A 42 -9.06 2.14 2.21
CA ASN A 42 -10.19 1.44 1.58
C ASN A 42 -10.17 -0.07 1.86
N VAL A 43 -9.25 -0.58 2.68
CA VAL A 43 -9.17 -1.99 3.02
C VAL A 43 -9.57 -2.16 4.48
N ASP A 44 -10.78 -2.68 4.71
CA ASP A 44 -11.16 -3.19 6.02
C ASP A 44 -10.34 -4.45 6.31
N VAL A 45 -9.28 -4.29 7.09
CA VAL A 45 -8.46 -5.41 7.57
C VAL A 45 -9.23 -6.09 8.70
N VAL A 46 -10.07 -7.06 8.35
CA VAL A 46 -10.79 -7.87 9.33
C VAL A 46 -9.85 -8.94 9.89
N TYR A 47 -9.54 -8.82 11.18
CA TYR A 47 -8.84 -9.85 11.92
C TYR A 47 -9.82 -10.92 12.38
N SER A 48 -9.52 -12.18 12.10
CA SER A 48 -10.26 -13.33 12.62
C SER A 48 -9.30 -14.42 13.08
N ARG A 49 -9.82 -15.48 13.70
CA ARG A 49 -9.06 -16.70 13.96
C ARG A 49 -9.60 -17.82 13.08
N ASP A 50 -8.69 -18.56 12.46
CA ASP A 50 -9.08 -19.75 11.70
C ASP A 50 -9.68 -20.80 12.65
N SER A 51 -10.84 -21.34 12.29
CA SER A 51 -11.56 -22.29 13.14
C SER A 51 -10.88 -23.67 13.22
N ARG A 52 -10.03 -24.02 12.25
CA ARG A 52 -9.29 -25.29 12.23
C ARG A 52 -7.96 -25.21 12.99
N SER A 53 -7.19 -24.16 12.78
CA SER A 53 -5.83 -24.01 13.32
C SER A 53 -5.73 -23.08 14.54
N GLY A 54 -6.73 -22.23 14.77
CA GLY A 54 -6.72 -21.22 15.84
C GLY A 54 -5.76 -20.04 15.62
N LEU A 55 -5.04 -20.05 14.49
CA LEU A 55 -4.08 -19.01 14.12
C LEU A 55 -4.79 -17.72 13.71
N PRO A 56 -4.16 -16.55 13.93
CA PRO A 56 -4.68 -15.29 13.42
C PRO A 56 -4.73 -15.31 11.88
N VAL A 57 -5.85 -14.87 11.33
CA VAL A 57 -6.07 -14.73 9.88
C VAL A 57 -6.42 -13.29 9.59
N ILE A 58 -5.85 -12.79 8.48
CA ILE A 58 -6.14 -11.48 7.93
C ILE A 58 -6.72 -11.69 6.53
N SER A 59 -7.91 -11.14 6.29
CA SER A 59 -8.51 -11.10 4.94
C SER A 59 -8.19 -9.77 4.29
N ILE A 60 -7.62 -9.81 3.07
CA ILE A 60 -7.23 -8.63 2.31
C ILE A 60 -7.87 -8.72 0.92
N GLY A 61 -8.67 -7.71 0.55
CA GLY A 61 -9.27 -7.65 -0.77
C GLY A 61 -10.31 -8.74 -1.01
N ALA A 62 -10.18 -9.45 -2.14
CA ALA A 62 -11.11 -10.48 -2.59
C ALA A 62 -10.44 -11.86 -2.69
N PRO A 63 -11.21 -12.97 -2.62
CA PRO A 63 -10.68 -14.31 -2.82
C PRO A 63 -10.07 -14.46 -4.22
N VAL A 64 -8.87 -15.04 -4.31
CA VAL A 64 -8.22 -15.38 -5.58
C VAL A 64 -8.69 -16.78 -6.00
N THR A 65 -9.22 -16.91 -7.21
CA THR A 65 -9.71 -18.17 -7.78
C THR A 65 -8.70 -18.78 -8.73
N SER A 66 -8.87 -20.07 -9.06
CA SER A 66 -8.06 -20.73 -10.09
C SER A 66 -8.18 -20.06 -11.47
N THR A 67 -9.32 -19.45 -11.77
CA THR A 67 -9.53 -18.69 -13.01
C THR A 67 -8.69 -17.41 -13.02
N ASP A 68 -8.63 -16.68 -11.90
CA ASP A 68 -7.81 -15.47 -11.78
C ASP A 68 -6.31 -15.80 -11.98
N VAL A 69 -5.87 -16.95 -11.47
CA VAL A 69 -4.49 -17.44 -11.65
C VAL A 69 -4.21 -17.79 -13.11
N ALA A 70 -5.12 -18.50 -13.79
CA ALA A 70 -4.94 -18.87 -15.18
C ALA A 70 -4.86 -17.63 -16.09
N ALA A 71 -5.76 -16.67 -15.90
CA ALA A 71 -5.76 -15.42 -16.67
C ALA A 71 -4.46 -14.62 -16.52
N ALA A 72 -3.88 -14.58 -15.32
CA ALA A 72 -2.63 -13.86 -15.07
C ALA A 72 -1.39 -14.54 -15.68
N LEU A 73 -1.45 -15.85 -15.98
CA LEU A 73 -0.35 -16.63 -16.55
C LEU A 73 -0.42 -16.70 -18.09
N ASP A 74 -1.60 -16.53 -18.68
CA ASP A 74 -1.81 -16.54 -20.14
C ASP A 74 -1.38 -15.22 -20.82
N ASP A 75 -1.08 -14.17 -20.04
CA ASP A 75 -0.53 -12.88 -20.52
C ASP A 75 1.01 -12.89 -20.70
N GLU A 76 1.67 -14.07 -20.68
CA GLU A 76 3.10 -14.27 -20.99
C GLU A 76 3.36 -14.80 -22.42
#